data_AF-A0A968YST3-F1
#
_entry.id   AF-A0A968YST3-F1
#
_cell.length_a   1.000
_cell.length_b   1.000
_cell.length_c   1.000
_cell.angle_alpha   90.00
_cell.angle_beta   90.00
_cell.angle_gamma   90.00
#
_symmetry.space_group_name_H-M   'P 1'
#
loop_
_entity.id
_entity.type
_entity.pdbx_description
1 polymer ?
#
loop_
_entity_poly.entity_id
_entity_poly.type
_entity_poly.pdbx_seq_one_letter_code
_entity_poly.pdbx_strand_id
1 'polypeptide(L)'
;MLFPDDIIGQQVWLEVQKDPDFPNLDPYRVKATITQPTSPPWFYARYEDAPRAIRTSGHWLTLREAEDAVLYSPVMDEYEPDDLDLEEDDDWNDFPYRDDELNLK
;
A
#
# COMPACT_ATOMS: atom_id res chain seq x y z
N MET A 1 -0.68 21.88 -1.82
CA MET A 1 -0.58 21.78 -3.29
C MET A 1 0.84 21.41 -3.58
N LEU A 2 1.03 20.28 -4.26
CA LEU A 2 2.35 19.80 -4.67
C LEU A 2 2.69 20.46 -6.02
N PHE A 3 3.96 20.74 -6.26
CA PHE A 3 4.35 21.17 -7.60
C PHE A 3 4.37 19.95 -8.54
N PRO A 4 4.12 20.12 -9.86
CA PRO A 4 4.20 19.04 -10.83
C PRO A 4 5.48 18.21 -10.75
N ASP A 5 6.62 18.86 -10.49
CA ASP A 5 7.92 18.22 -10.35
C ASP A 5 8.04 17.33 -9.11
N ASP A 6 7.30 17.63 -8.03
CA ASP A 6 7.28 16.82 -6.80
C ASP A 6 6.48 15.51 -6.99
N ILE A 7 5.57 15.49 -7.97
CA ILE A 7 4.67 14.37 -8.27
C ILE A 7 5.36 13.36 -9.20
N ILE A 8 6.20 13.82 -10.12
CA ILE A 8 6.86 12.96 -11.10
C ILE A 8 7.88 12.06 -10.40
N GLY A 9 7.85 10.76 -10.72
CA GLY A 9 8.73 9.74 -10.13
C GLY A 9 8.17 9.11 -8.85
N GLN A 10 7.08 9.64 -8.28
CA GLN A 10 6.45 9.07 -7.10
C GLN A 10 5.79 7.72 -7.43
N GLN A 11 5.95 6.76 -6.51
CA GLN A 11 5.26 5.49 -6.57
C GLN A 11 3.98 5.57 -5.75
N VAL A 12 2.86 5.21 -6.36
CA VAL A 12 1.53 5.29 -5.76
C VAL A 12 0.73 4.01 -5.99
N TRP A 13 -0.20 3.75 -5.09
CA TRP A 13 -1.21 2.71 -5.27
C TRP A 13 -2.43 3.29 -5.95
N LEU A 14 -2.83 2.71 -7.09
CA LEU A 14 -4.05 3.09 -7.80
C LEU A 14 -5.06 1.96 -7.79
N GLU A 15 -6.33 2.32 -7.59
CA GLU A 15 -7.46 1.40 -7.73
C GLU A 15 -7.95 1.42 -9.18
N VAL A 16 -7.78 0.29 -9.87
CA VAL A 16 -8.24 0.13 -11.25
C VAL A 16 -9.61 -0.53 -11.23
N GLN A 17 -10.59 0.15 -11.82
CA GLN A 17 -11.97 -0.34 -11.88
C GLN A 17 -12.06 -1.69 -12.60
N LYS A 18 -13.03 -2.48 -12.15
CA LYS A 18 -13.31 -3.85 -12.59
C LYS A 18 -13.65 -3.90 -14.07
N ASP A 19 -13.37 -5.04 -14.69
CA ASP A 19 -13.89 -5.34 -16.02
C ASP A 19 -15.43 -5.35 -15.96
N PRO A 20 -16.14 -4.59 -16.82
CA PRO A 20 -17.61 -4.57 -16.84
C PRO A 20 -18.23 -5.95 -17.06
N ASP A 21 -17.48 -6.89 -17.66
CA ASP A 21 -17.94 -8.25 -17.89
C ASP A 21 -17.94 -9.12 -16.60
N PHE A 22 -17.27 -8.70 -15.53
CA PHE A 22 -17.15 -9.46 -14.27
C PHE A 22 -17.36 -8.57 -13.02
N PRO A 23 -18.60 -8.15 -12.72
CA PRO A 23 -18.90 -7.17 -11.66
C PRO A 23 -18.61 -7.64 -10.22
N ASN A 24 -18.48 -8.94 -10.00
CA ASN A 24 -18.31 -9.54 -8.67
C ASN A 24 -16.85 -9.63 -8.19
N LEU A 25 -15.86 -9.32 -9.04
CA LEU A 25 -14.43 -9.35 -8.65
C LEU A 25 -14.07 -8.06 -7.93
N ASP A 26 -13.28 -8.07 -6.86
CA ASP A 26 -12.84 -6.83 -6.19
C ASP A 26 -11.98 -5.93 -7.10
N PRO A 27 -11.99 -4.58 -6.90
CA PRO A 27 -11.15 -3.67 -7.68
C PRO A 27 -9.68 -4.00 -7.45
N TYR A 28 -8.86 -3.88 -8.50
CA TYR A 28 -7.45 -4.21 -8.42
C TYR A 28 -6.67 -3.01 -7.89
N ARG A 29 -5.88 -3.22 -6.84
CA ARG A 29 -4.90 -2.23 -6.36
C ARG A 29 -3.57 -2.50 -7.05
N VAL A 30 -3.06 -1.51 -7.78
CA VAL A 30 -1.88 -1.65 -8.64
C VAL A 30 -0.82 -0.62 -8.27
N LYS A 31 0.43 -1.08 -8.14
CA LYS A 31 1.58 -0.19 -7.96
C LYS A 31 1.88 0.52 -9.28
N ALA A 32 1.95 1.84 -9.23
CA ALA A 32 2.19 2.67 -10.40
C ALA A 32 3.20 3.78 -10.11
N THR A 33 4.05 4.07 -11.09
CA THR A 33 4.99 5.18 -11.04
C THR A 33 4.44 6.33 -11.87
N ILE A 34 4.33 7.51 -11.26
CA ILE A 34 3.83 8.70 -11.93
C ILE A 34 4.92 9.28 -12.84
N THR A 35 4.56 9.53 -14.09
CA THR A 35 5.44 10.10 -15.12
C THR A 35 4.74 11.26 -15.83
N GLN A 36 5.50 12.08 -16.56
CA GLN A 36 4.96 13.16 -17.38
C GLN A 36 5.53 13.08 -18.81
N PRO A 37 5.03 12.17 -19.65
CA PRO A 37 5.52 12.01 -21.03
C PRO A 37 5.13 13.19 -21.94
N THR A 38 4.15 14.00 -21.54
CA THR A 38 3.65 15.16 -22.28
C THR A 38 3.67 16.40 -21.38
N SER A 39 3.71 17.61 -21.93
CA SER A 39 3.63 18.84 -21.12
C SER A 39 2.40 18.85 -20.20
N PRO A 40 2.46 19.57 -19.04
CA PRO A 40 1.33 19.71 -18.11
C PRO A 40 0.03 20.10 -18.83
N PRO A 41 -1.16 19.69 -18.34
CA PRO A 41 -1.47 19.28 -16.96
C PRO A 41 -1.62 17.76 -16.74
N TRP A 42 -1.26 16.95 -17.74
CA TRP A 42 -1.51 15.52 -17.72
C TRP A 42 -0.32 14.74 -17.16
N PHE A 43 -0.63 13.75 -16.34
CA PHE A 43 0.32 12.80 -15.79
C PHE A 43 -0.07 11.40 -16.23
N TYR A 44 0.93 10.52 -16.34
CA TYR A 44 0.72 9.13 -16.70
C TYR A 44 1.23 8.23 -15.58
N ALA A 45 0.32 7.52 -14.94
CA ALA A 45 0.65 6.51 -13.95
C ALA A 45 0.93 5.18 -14.66
N ARG A 46 2.22 4.84 -14.77
CA ARG A 46 2.66 3.61 -15.42
C ARG A 46 2.63 2.47 -14.41
N TYR A 47 1.91 1.41 -14.72
CA TYR A 47 1.83 0.25 -13.85
C TYR A 47 3.14 -0.54 -13.86
N GLU A 48 3.60 -0.97 -12.69
CA GLU A 48 4.81 -1.79 -12.54
C GLU A 48 4.49 -3.29 -12.55
N ASP A 49 3.49 -3.71 -11.77
CA ASP A 49 3.08 -5.12 -11.63
C ASP A 49 1.56 -5.28 -11.78
N ALA A 50 1.02 -4.84 -12.92
CA ALA A 50 -0.41 -4.98 -13.21
C ALA A 50 -0.83 -6.46 -13.34
N PRO A 51 -1.92 -6.89 -12.66
CA PRO A 51 -2.55 -8.18 -12.91
C PRO A 51 -2.88 -8.38 -14.39
N ARG A 52 -2.77 -9.61 -14.90
CA ARG A 52 -3.05 -9.94 -16.32
C ARG A 52 -4.45 -9.54 -16.81
N ALA A 53 -5.41 -9.41 -15.88
CA ALA A 53 -6.75 -8.95 -16.19
C ALA A 53 -6.77 -7.49 -16.68
N ILE A 54 -5.81 -6.68 -16.25
CA ILE A 54 -5.66 -5.28 -16.65
C ILE A 54 -4.95 -5.25 -18.00
N ARG A 55 -5.68 -4.87 -19.05
CA ARG A 55 -5.18 -4.84 -20.43
C ARG A 55 -4.45 -3.55 -20.78
N THR A 56 -4.36 -2.60 -19.86
CA THR A 56 -3.68 -1.32 -20.06
C THR A 56 -2.34 -1.29 -19.33
N SER A 57 -1.38 -0.55 -19.87
CA SER A 57 -0.06 -0.35 -19.26
C SER A 57 -0.02 0.73 -18.17
N GLY A 58 -1.14 1.41 -17.95
CA GLY A 58 -1.23 2.56 -17.05
C GLY A 58 -2.54 3.31 -17.18
N HIS A 59 -2.61 4.44 -16.49
CA HIS A 59 -3.76 5.36 -16.49
C HIS A 59 -3.31 6.81 -16.60
N TRP A 60 -4.09 7.61 -17.32
CA TRP A 60 -3.88 9.05 -17.38
C TRP A 60 -4.56 9.70 -16.18
N LEU A 61 -3.83 10.58 -15.50
CA LEU A 61 -4.29 11.32 -14.34
C LEU A 61 -4.28 12.82 -14.65
N THR A 62 -5.27 13.52 -14.14
CA THR A 62 -5.22 14.97 -13.97
C THR A 62 -4.25 15.34 -12.85
N LEU A 63 -3.82 16.61 -12.79
CA LEU A 63 -3.00 17.12 -11.68
C LEU A 63 -3.60 16.79 -10.33
N ARG A 64 -4.91 17.01 -10.14
CA ARG A 64 -5.58 16.78 -8.87
C ARG A 64 -5.57 15.31 -8.46
N GLU A 65 -5.84 14.40 -9.40
CA GLU A 65 -5.79 12.96 -9.13
C GLU A 65 -4.38 12.50 -8.80
N ALA A 66 -3.37 13.06 -9.45
CA ALA A 66 -1.98 12.78 -9.15
C ALA A 66 -1.57 13.30 -7.76
N GLU A 67 -1.99 14.53 -7.39
CA GLU A 67 -1.81 15.07 -6.03
C GLU A 67 -2.48 14.17 -4.99
N ASP A 68 -3.74 13.80 -5.20
CA ASP A 68 -4.50 12.96 -4.28
C ASP A 68 -3.83 11.56 -4.14
N ALA A 69 -3.36 10.96 -5.24
CA ALA A 69 -2.67 9.67 -5.19
C ALA A 69 -1.38 9.73 -4.38
N VAL A 70 -0.56 10.78 -4.57
CA VAL A 70 0.69 10.97 -3.82
C VAL A 70 0.41 11.23 -2.34
N LEU A 71 -0.62 12.01 -2.02
CA LEU A 71 -0.94 12.39 -0.63
C LEU A 71 -1.59 11.25 0.16
N TYR A 72 -2.51 10.50 -0.45
CA TYR A 72 -3.35 9.54 0.25
C TYR A 72 -2.99 8.08 0.00
N SER A 73 -2.21 7.79 -1.03
CA SER A 73 -1.84 6.42 -1.39
C SER A 73 -0.40 6.29 -1.90
N PRO A 74 0.60 6.88 -1.20
CA PRO A 74 1.99 6.64 -1.53
C PRO A 74 2.33 5.17 -1.32
N VAL A 75 3.17 4.62 -2.19
CA VAL A 75 3.85 3.37 -1.91
C VAL A 75 4.95 3.72 -0.92
N MET A 76 4.72 3.38 0.34
CA MET A 76 5.78 3.39 1.34
C MET A 76 6.71 2.24 0.97
N ASP A 77 8.00 2.52 0.73
CA ASP A 77 9.01 1.48 0.81
C ASP A 77 8.84 0.81 2.17
N GLU A 78 8.79 -0.53 2.17
CA GLU A 78 8.66 -1.31 3.38
C GLU A 78 9.63 -0.73 4.40
N TYR A 79 9.09 -0.23 5.50
CA TYR A 79 9.85 0.14 6.68
C TYR A 79 10.81 -1.03 6.92
N GLU A 80 12.10 -0.88 6.60
CA GLU A 80 13.11 -1.79 7.12
C GLU A 80 12.94 -1.68 8.64
N PRO A 81 12.51 -2.74 9.34
CA PRO A 81 12.41 -2.68 10.79
C PRO A 81 13.83 -2.77 11.38
N ASP A 82 14.68 -1.81 11.07
CA ASP A 82 16.04 -1.67 11.63
C ASP A 82 16.03 -0.97 13.00
N ASP A 83 14.86 -0.65 13.55
CA ASP A 83 14.70 -0.07 14.89
C ASP A 83 13.57 -0.75 15.69
N LEU A 84 13.43 -2.08 15.57
CA LEU A 84 12.90 -2.85 16.70
C LEU A 84 14.04 -3.05 17.69
N ASP A 85 14.36 -2.00 18.45
CA ASP A 85 15.00 -2.12 19.76
C ASP A 85 14.00 -2.88 20.65
N LEU A 86 13.95 -4.20 20.47
CA LEU A 86 13.37 -5.13 21.42
C LEU A 86 14.27 -5.07 22.65
N GLU A 87 14.07 -4.08 23.51
CA GLU A 87 14.37 -4.26 24.92
C GLU A 87 13.52 -5.44 25.39
N GLU A 88 14.16 -6.60 25.39
CA GLU A 88 13.72 -7.88 25.88
C GLU A 88 13.46 -7.75 27.40
N ASP A 89 12.31 -7.17 27.75
CA ASP A 89 11.81 -7.17 29.13
C ASP A 89 11.24 -8.57 29.40
N ASP A 90 12.15 -9.48 29.70
CA ASP A 90 11.92 -10.85 30.15
C ASP A 90 11.29 -10.82 31.56
N ASP A 91 9.97 -10.60 31.64
CA ASP A 91 9.19 -10.83 32.87
C ASP A 91 8.06 -11.82 32.61
N TRP A 92 8.44 -13.03 32.20
CA TRP A 92 7.55 -14.22 32.15
C TRP A 92 7.66 -15.04 33.44
N ASN A 93 7.52 -14.42 34.61
CA ASN A 93 7.58 -15.17 35.86
C ASN A 93 6.60 -14.69 36.95
N ASP A 94 5.29 -14.88 36.73
CA ASP A 94 4.38 -15.24 37.82
C ASP A 94 3.13 -15.99 37.32
N PHE A 95 3.30 -17.23 36.87
CA PHE A 95 2.22 -18.22 36.92
C PHE A 95 2.45 -19.12 38.14
N PRO A 96 1.82 -18.89 39.30
CA PRO A 96 1.78 -19.90 40.32
C PRO A 96 0.84 -21.02 39.84
N TYR A 97 1.43 -22.06 39.24
CA TYR A 97 0.82 -23.38 39.19
C TYR A 97 0.51 -23.80 40.63
N ARG A 98 -0.76 -23.67 41.00
CA ARG A 98 -1.29 -24.17 42.28
C ARG A 98 -1.75 -25.60 42.08
N ASP A 99 -0.78 -26.49 41.92
CA ASP A 99 -0.96 -27.93 42.11
C ASP A 99 -0.83 -28.22 43.60
N ASP A 100 -1.97 -28.25 44.32
CA ASP A 100 -2.05 -28.97 45.58
C ASP A 100 -3.40 -29.69 45.68
N GLU A 101 -3.33 -30.95 45.24
CA GLU A 101 -3.81 -32.13 45.97
C GLU A 101 -5.32 -32.24 46.27
N LEU A 102 -5.97 -33.08 45.46
CA LEU A 102 -6.61 -34.32 45.90
C LEU A 102 -7.01 -34.37 47.39
N ASN A 103 -8.28 -34.16 47.68
CA ASN A 103 -9.00 -35.08 48.55
C ASN A 103 -10.51 -35.05 48.30
N LEU A 104 -10.97 -36.06 47.56
CA LEU A 104 -12.26 -36.66 47.76
C LEU A 104 -12.35 -37.13 49.22
N LYS A 105 -13.28 -36.56 49.99
CA LYS A 105 -14.07 -37.30 51.00
C LYS A 105 -15.26 -36.48 51.47
#